data_AF-A0A2A5DRQ2-F1
#
_entry.id   AF-A0A2A5DRQ2-F1
#
_cell.length_a   1.000
_cell.length_b   1.000
_cell.length_c   1.000
_cell.angle_alpha   90.00
_cell.angle_beta   90.00
_cell.angle_gamma   90.00
#
_symmetry.space_group_name_H-M   'P 1'
#
loop_
_entity.id
_entity.type
_entity.pdbx_description
1 polymer ?
#
loop_
_entity_poly.entity_id
_entity_poly.type
_entity_poly.pdbx_seq_one_letter_code
_entity_poly.pdbx_strand_id
1 'polypeptide(L)' 'KGKANKDVLKLLAKSLGIKKSQLQLISGETSRLKKFCCQQITKKELIQKLDQLLNS' A
#
# COMPACT_ATOMS: atom_id res chain seq x y z
N LYS A 1 -4.95 -6.11 16.50
CA LYS A 1 -4.94 -5.89 15.02
C LYS A 1 -5.72 -4.62 14.66
N GLY A 2 -5.04 -3.48 14.63
CA GLY A 2 -5.65 -2.14 14.64
C GLY A 2 -6.46 -1.75 13.40
N LYS A 3 -7.56 -1.02 13.62
CA LYS A 3 -8.46 -0.46 12.58
C LYS A 3 -7.70 0.40 11.56
N ALA A 4 -6.77 1.21 12.05
CA ALA A 4 -5.89 2.04 11.23
C ALA A 4 -5.04 1.25 10.22
N ASN A 5 -4.70 -0.02 10.48
CA ASN A 5 -3.92 -0.81 9.52
C ASN A 5 -4.80 -1.25 8.35
N LYS A 6 -6.06 -1.61 8.64
CA LYS A 6 -7.04 -1.98 7.62
C LYS A 6 -7.44 -0.78 6.76
N ASP A 7 -7.58 0.40 7.36
CA ASP A 7 -7.96 1.62 6.64
C ASP A 7 -6.84 2.08 5.69
N VAL A 8 -5.59 2.07 6.15
CA VAL A 8 -4.42 2.37 5.30
C VAL A 8 -4.29 1.36 4.16
N LEU A 9 -4.47 0.06 4.44
CA LEU A 9 -4.50 -0.98 3.40
C LEU A 9 -5.60 -0.73 2.37
N LYS A 10 -6.80 -0.36 2.81
CA LYS A 10 -7.95 -0.11 1.93
C LYS A 10 -7.73 1.13 1.08
N LEU A 11 -7.14 2.18 1.65
CA LEU A 11 -6.80 3.41 0.94
C LEU A 11 -5.71 3.14 -0.10
N LEU A 12 -4.59 2.51 0.29
CA LEU A 12 -3.51 2.15 -0.64
C LEU A 12 -4.01 1.25 -1.76
N ALA A 13 -4.79 0.21 -1.46
CA ALA A 13 -5.36 -0.69 -2.47
C ALA A 13 -6.25 0.07 -3.47
N LYS A 14 -7.07 1.02 -2.99
CA LYS A 14 -7.95 1.82 -3.84
C LYS A 14 -7.18 2.82 -4.69
N SER A 15 -6.26 3.57 -4.09
CA SER A 15 -5.46 4.58 -4.80
C SER A 15 -4.52 3.95 -5.83
N LEU A 16 -3.85 2.86 -5.48
CA LEU A 16 -2.95 2.14 -6.39
C LEU A 16 -3.72 1.17 -7.31
N GLY A 17 -5.03 0.99 -7.16
CA GLY A 17 -5.81 0.03 -7.95
C GLY A 17 -5.23 -1.39 -7.93
N ILE A 18 -4.75 -1.86 -6.77
CA ILE A 18 -4.22 -3.21 -6.57
C ILE A 18 -5.03 -3.96 -5.52
N LYS A 19 -5.01 -5.29 -5.56
CA LYS A 19 -5.78 -6.12 -4.62
C LYS A 19 -5.18 -6.01 -3.22
N LYS A 20 -6.03 -6.03 -2.19
CA LYS A 20 -5.56 -6.07 -0.79
C LYS A 20 -4.67 -7.29 -0.50
N SER A 21 -4.90 -8.41 -1.19
CA SER A 21 -4.06 -9.60 -1.07
C SER A 21 -2.63 -9.39 -1.59
N GLN A 22 -2.44 -8.40 -2.47
CA GLN A 22 -1.13 -8.00 -2.99
C GLN A 22 -0.41 -7.05 -2.02
N LEU A 23 -1.08 -6.53 -1.00
CA LEU A 23 -0.49 -5.63 -0.01
C LEU A 23 -0.39 -6.33 1.34
N GLN A 24 0.84 -6.57 1.79
CA GLN A 24 1.10 -7.20 3.07
C GLN A 24 1.83 -6.23 3.99
N LEU A 25 1.29 -5.99 5.19
CA LEU A 25 2.00 -5.21 6.20
C LEU A 25 3.21 -6.02 6.68
N ILE A 26 4.43 -5.53 6.41
CA ILE A 26 5.68 -6.16 6.85
C ILE A 26 6.08 -5.64 8.22
N SER A 27 5.84 -4.35 8.49
CA SER A 27 6.25 -3.75 9.75
C SER A 27 5.47 -2.48 10.07
N GLY A 28 5.44 -2.13 11.36
CA GLY A 28 4.74 -0.95 11.87
C GLY A 28 3.30 -1.20 12.31
N GLU A 29 2.97 -2.41 12.76
CA GLU A 29 1.62 -2.68 13.31
C GLU A 29 1.26 -1.73 14.47
N THR A 30 2.27 -1.31 15.25
CA THR A 30 2.19 -0.37 16.38
C THR A 30 2.94 0.95 16.16
N SER A 31 3.65 1.12 15.05
CA SER A 31 4.43 2.34 14.74
C SER A 31 3.68 3.29 13.81
N ARG A 32 3.98 4.59 13.92
CA ARG A 32 3.48 5.63 13.00
C ARG A 32 3.93 5.39 11.56
N LEU A 33 5.15 4.87 11.39
CA LEU A 33 5.70 4.48 10.09
C LEU A 33 5.34 3.02 9.79
N LYS A 34 4.60 2.80 8.71
CA LYS A 34 4.17 1.47 8.24
C LYS A 34 4.88 1.10 6.96
N LYS A 35 5.45 -0.12 6.94
CA LYS A 35 6.05 -0.71 5.75
C LYS A 35 5.11 -1.77 5.20
N PHE A 36 4.65 -1.56 3.97
CA PHE A 36 3.87 -2.54 3.22
C PHE A 36 4.71 -3.13 2.10
N CYS A 37 4.67 -4.45 1.96
CA CYS A 37 5.19 -5.14 0.80
C CYS A 37 4.07 -5.26 -0.24
N CYS A 38 4.39 -4.86 -1.46
CA CYS A 38 3.53 -5.08 -2.61
C CYS A 38 4.03 -6.33 -3.33
N GLN A 39 3.22 -7.38 -3.37
CA GLN A 39 3.49 -8.63 -4.07
C GLN A 39 2.73 -8.64 -5.40
N GLN A 40 3.22 -9.40 -6.38
CA GLN A 40 2.56 -9.54 -7.69
C GLN A 40 2.39 -8.20 -8.43
N ILE A 41 3.29 -7.23 -8.18
CA ILE A 41 3.42 -6.00 -8.95
C ILE A 41 4.91 -5.74 -9.19
N THR A 42 5.26 -5.29 -10.38
CA THR A 42 6.64 -4.91 -10.67
C THR A 42 6.96 -3.55 -10.04
N LYS A 43 8.23 -3.34 -9.67
CA LYS A 43 8.70 -2.06 -9.14
C LYS A 43 8.37 -0.91 -10.10
N LYS A 44 8.45 -1.14 -11.41
CA LYS A 44 8.14 -0.14 -12.45
C LYS A 44 6.66 0.28 -12.43
N GLU A 45 5.73 -0.69 -12.43
CA GLU A 45 4.30 -0.38 -12.30
C GLU A 45 3.99 0.35 -11.00
N LEU A 46 4.56 -0.10 -9.88
CA LEU A 46 4.32 0.52 -8.59
C LEU A 46 4.77 2.00 -8.59
N ILE A 47 5.96 2.28 -9.13
CA ILE A 47 6.47 3.65 -9.26
C ILE A 47 5.55 4.46 -10.18
N GLN A 48 5.15 3.93 -11.34
CA GLN A 48 4.24 4.65 -12.25
C GLN A 48 2.92 5.02 -11.57
N LYS A 49 2.35 4.12 -10.78
CA LYS A 49 1.10 4.39 -10.06
C LYS A 49 1.28 5.41 -8.93
N LEU A 50 2.40 5.36 -8.22
CA LEU A 50 2.73 6.37 -7.21
C LEU A 50 2.94 7.74 -7.85
N ASP A 51 3.64 7.79 -8.99
CA ASP A 51 3.92 9.01 -9.73
C ASP A 51 2.61 9.64 -10.24
N GLN A 52 1.71 8.84 -10.81
CA GLN A 52 0.37 9.29 -11.21
C GLN A 52 -0.42 9.87 -10.02
N LEU A 53 -0.33 9.27 -8.84
CA LEU A 53 -1.05 9.74 -7.65
C LEU A 53 -0.47 11.03 -7.05
N LEU A 54 0.85 11.21 -7.12
CA LEU A 54 1.56 12.36 -6.55
C LEU A 54 1.53 13.59 -7.47
N ASN A 55 1.44 13.37 -8.78
CA ASN A 55 1.40 14.42 -9.81
C ASN A 55 -0.04 14.78 -10.26
N SER A 56 -1.08 14.31 -9.55
CA SER A 56 -2.49 14.64 -9.80
C SER A 56 -3.02 15.75 -8.88
#